data_AF-A0A815GJ28-F1
#
_entry.id   AF-A0A815GJ28-F1
#
_cell.length_a   1.000
_cell.length_b   1.000
_cell.length_c   1.000
_cell.angle_alpha   90.00
_cell.angle_beta   90.00
_cell.angle_gamma   90.00
#
_symmetry.space_group_name_H-M   'P 1'
#
loop_
_entity.id
_entity.type
_entity.pdbx_description
1 polymer ?
#
loop_
_entity_poly.entity_id
_entity_poly.type
_entity_poly.pdbx_seq_one_letter_code
_entity_poly.pdbx_strand_id
1 'polypeptide(L)'
;MFLILFLLNPLPFFYQKSRKWLLKKLLRICCAPFYHVNFADFWLADQLCSLELVFFNIEFFFCFYTNESNIISSSSSHKFFCSGWSQVVLQSIFLLLPSWFRFWQCVRRYRDTKQRFPHLVNAGKYASTLLVAVTNALRRAKNFDYHQHKLENPFLYLWILMSLFSSTYKMIWDLKMDWGFFDKNAGENRFLREQIVYPRKIYYYISIVLNVILRYVWIINVFIHFNSLFGEFSDIIGFSFALIEIFRRFIWNYFRLENEHLTNCGQFRAVRDISIRPTPKLIKNSRTTQQTEEDEQLTTNGIPLTIINDSQHSSRLTRRKTNAEEFIEEINPILTINKNENYSFDDQIDSMA
;
A
#
# COMPACT_ATOMS: atom_id res chain seq x y z
N MET A 1 4.91 -26.90 -2.53
CA MET A 1 3.73 -27.80 -2.53
C MET A 1 2.82 -27.60 -1.30
N PHE A 2 3.34 -27.75 -0.07
CA PHE A 2 2.54 -27.59 1.17
C PHE A 2 1.74 -26.28 1.26
N LEU A 3 2.36 -25.13 0.98
CA LEU A 3 1.69 -23.82 1.01
C LEU A 3 0.55 -23.70 -0.01
N ILE A 4 0.67 -24.35 -1.17
CA ILE A 4 -0.38 -24.37 -2.20
C ILE A 4 -1.54 -25.24 -1.73
N LEU A 5 -1.26 -26.43 -1.19
CA LEU A 5 -2.28 -27.31 -0.62
C LEU A 5 -2.99 -26.63 0.55
N PHE A 6 -2.24 -25.95 1.42
CA PHE A 6 -2.79 -25.15 2.50
C PHE A 6 -3.72 -24.04 1.97
N LEU A 7 -3.29 -23.30 0.95
CA LEU A 7 -4.08 -22.21 0.38
C LEU A 7 -5.37 -22.71 -0.29
N LEU A 8 -5.28 -23.80 -1.06
CA LEU A 8 -6.40 -24.37 -1.82
C LEU A 8 -7.33 -25.26 -0.99
N ASN A 9 -6.94 -25.65 0.23
CA ASN A 9 -7.72 -26.55 1.06
C ASN A 9 -9.12 -25.93 1.37
N PRO A 10 -10.23 -26.56 0.94
CA PRO A 10 -11.57 -25.99 1.10
C PRO A 10 -12.13 -26.17 2.53
N LEU A 11 -11.50 -27.01 3.35
CA LEU A 11 -12.01 -27.42 4.67
C LEU A 11 -12.05 -26.23 5.66
N PRO A 12 -12.99 -26.25 6.62
CA PRO A 12 -13.27 -25.10 7.50
C PRO A 12 -12.24 -24.82 8.61
N PHE A 13 -11.12 -25.55 8.64
CA PHE A 13 -10.04 -25.33 9.61
C PHE A 13 -8.92 -24.45 9.05
N PHE A 14 -8.00 -23.98 9.89
CA PHE A 14 -6.87 -23.08 9.53
C PHE A 14 -7.27 -21.83 8.72
N TYR A 15 -7.98 -20.87 9.33
CA TYR A 15 -8.24 -19.54 8.75
C TYR A 15 -8.93 -19.56 7.36
N GLN A 16 -9.99 -20.36 7.21
CA GLN A 16 -10.71 -20.53 5.94
C GLN A 16 -11.20 -19.20 5.34
N LYS A 17 -11.74 -18.27 6.15
CA LYS A 17 -12.20 -16.95 5.69
C LYS A 17 -11.08 -16.19 4.96
N SER A 18 -9.90 -16.10 5.58
CA SER A 18 -8.71 -15.42 5.01
C SER A 18 -8.20 -16.09 3.75
N ARG A 19 -8.17 -17.43 3.69
CA ARG A 19 -7.73 -18.17 2.50
C ARG A 19 -8.66 -17.95 1.31
N LYS A 20 -9.98 -18.04 1.52
CA LYS A 20 -10.99 -17.74 0.49
C LYS A 20 -10.91 -16.29 0.02
N TRP A 21 -10.71 -15.35 0.95
CA TRP A 21 -10.50 -13.95 0.61
C TRP A 21 -9.27 -13.78 -0.28
N LEU A 22 -8.12 -14.35 0.10
CA LEU A 22 -6.88 -14.26 -0.67
C LEU A 22 -7.04 -14.86 -2.07
N LEU A 23 -7.62 -16.06 -2.18
CA LEU A 23 -7.89 -16.71 -3.47
C LEU A 23 -8.80 -15.87 -4.36
N LYS A 24 -9.89 -15.32 -3.81
CA LYS A 24 -10.81 -14.43 -4.54
C LYS A 24 -10.07 -13.18 -5.04
N LYS A 25 -9.19 -12.59 -4.23
CA LYS A 25 -8.38 -11.42 -4.63
C LYS A 25 -7.38 -11.77 -5.71
N LEU A 26 -6.64 -12.87 -5.58
CA LEU A 26 -5.70 -13.35 -6.60
C LEU A 26 -6.41 -13.62 -7.93
N LEU A 27 -7.58 -14.26 -7.92
CA LEU A 27 -8.38 -14.47 -9.13
C LEU A 27 -8.79 -13.15 -9.79
N ARG A 28 -9.27 -12.17 -9.02
CA ARG A 28 -9.62 -10.84 -9.55
C ARG A 28 -8.42 -10.11 -10.14
N ILE A 29 -7.21 -10.30 -9.58
CA ILE A 29 -5.97 -9.74 -10.11
C ILE A 29 -5.66 -10.37 -11.47
N CYS A 30 -5.67 -11.70 -11.56
CA CYS A 30 -5.40 -12.43 -12.80
C CYS A 30 -6.42 -12.12 -13.90
N CYS A 31 -7.69 -11.90 -13.52
CA CYS A 31 -8.77 -11.55 -14.44
C CYS A 31 -8.94 -10.05 -14.68
N ALA A 32 -7.97 -9.19 -14.32
CA ALA A 32 -7.99 -7.80 -14.78
C ALA A 32 -7.90 -7.78 -16.33
N PRO A 33 -8.69 -6.96 -17.05
CA PRO A 33 -9.47 -5.80 -16.60
C PRO A 33 -10.99 -6.05 -16.42
N PHE A 34 -11.43 -7.30 -16.27
CA PHE A 34 -12.86 -7.64 -16.37
C PHE A 34 -13.72 -7.24 -15.16
N TYR A 35 -13.11 -6.96 -14.01
CA TYR A 35 -13.80 -6.58 -12.77
C TYR A 35 -13.51 -5.14 -12.35
N HIS A 36 -14.37 -4.54 -11.54
CA HIS A 36 -14.03 -3.29 -10.84
C HIS A 36 -12.82 -3.53 -9.91
N VAL A 37 -11.94 -2.54 -9.77
CA VAL A 37 -10.68 -2.67 -9.00
C VAL A 37 -10.79 -1.88 -7.70
N ASN A 38 -10.82 -2.59 -6.57
CA ASN A 38 -10.86 -2.01 -5.22
C ASN A 38 -9.44 -1.84 -4.66
N PHE A 39 -9.31 -1.10 -3.53
CA PHE A 39 -8.04 -0.91 -2.83
C PHE A 39 -7.27 -2.21 -2.61
N ALA A 40 -7.91 -3.19 -1.97
CA ALA A 40 -7.29 -4.48 -1.68
C ALA A 40 -6.79 -5.20 -2.95
N ASP A 41 -7.47 -5.06 -4.09
CA ASP A 41 -7.10 -5.78 -5.31
C ASP A 41 -5.80 -5.22 -5.90
N PHE A 42 -5.64 -3.89 -5.92
CA PHE A 42 -4.41 -3.28 -6.43
C PHE A 42 -3.28 -3.27 -5.40
N TRP A 43 -3.61 -3.15 -4.11
CA TRP A 43 -2.64 -3.23 -3.02
C TRP A 43 -1.97 -4.61 -2.96
N LEU A 44 -2.75 -5.69 -3.08
CA LEU A 44 -2.22 -7.06 -3.11
C LEU A 44 -1.39 -7.30 -4.36
N ALA A 45 -1.84 -6.81 -5.52
CA ALA A 45 -1.09 -6.92 -6.76
C ALA A 45 0.27 -6.19 -6.69
N ASP A 46 0.37 -5.08 -5.93
CA ASP A 46 1.65 -4.41 -5.67
C ASP A 46 2.61 -5.27 -4.82
N GLN A 47 2.09 -6.17 -3.98
CA GLN A 47 2.92 -7.16 -3.28
C GLN A 47 3.47 -8.20 -4.26
N LEU A 48 2.64 -8.65 -5.22
CA LEU A 48 3.09 -9.61 -6.26
C LEU A 48 4.22 -9.04 -7.11
N CYS A 49 4.23 -7.73 -7.37
CA CYS A 49 5.34 -7.06 -8.05
C CYS A 49 6.67 -7.06 -7.27
N SER A 50 6.66 -7.37 -5.97
CA SER A 50 7.90 -7.57 -5.21
C SER A 50 8.35 -9.04 -5.22
N LEU A 51 7.53 -9.95 -5.76
CA LEU A 51 7.85 -11.38 -5.91
C LEU A 51 8.40 -11.70 -7.31
N GLU A 52 8.94 -10.72 -8.03
CA GLU A 52 9.49 -10.89 -9.39
C GLU A 52 10.48 -12.06 -9.49
N LEU A 53 11.35 -12.27 -8.49
CA LEU A 53 12.27 -13.42 -8.46
C LEU A 53 11.53 -14.76 -8.35
N VAL A 54 10.45 -14.82 -7.56
CA VAL A 54 9.64 -16.05 -7.43
C VAL A 54 9.01 -16.37 -8.78
N PHE A 55 8.38 -15.38 -9.42
CA PHE A 55 7.78 -15.55 -10.74
C PHE A 55 8.82 -15.99 -11.78
N PHE A 56 10.00 -15.37 -11.79
CA PHE A 56 11.10 -15.76 -12.67
C PHE A 56 11.50 -17.23 -12.53
N ASN A 57 11.54 -17.76 -11.30
CA ASN A 57 11.96 -19.13 -11.00
C ASN A 57 10.84 -20.18 -11.09
N ILE A 58 9.60 -19.80 -11.43
CA ILE A 58 8.51 -20.77 -11.62
C ILE A 58 8.87 -21.80 -12.70
N GLU A 59 9.49 -21.35 -13.79
CA GLU A 59 9.94 -22.24 -14.87
C GLU A 59 10.95 -23.26 -14.34
N PHE A 60 11.99 -22.82 -13.63
CA PHE A 60 13.00 -23.69 -13.04
C PHE A 60 12.38 -24.70 -12.07
N PHE A 61 11.42 -24.28 -11.24
CA PHE A 61 10.70 -25.16 -10.33
C PHE A 61 10.01 -26.32 -11.09
N PHE A 62 9.23 -26.01 -12.13
CA PHE A 62 8.58 -27.05 -12.93
C PHE A 62 9.60 -27.91 -13.68
N CYS A 63 10.63 -27.28 -14.24
CA CYS A 63 11.69 -27.97 -14.93
C CYS A 63 12.40 -28.99 -14.03
N PHE A 64 12.76 -28.61 -12.80
CA PHE A 64 13.43 -29.47 -11.84
C PHE A 64 12.58 -30.71 -11.50
N TYR A 65 11.35 -30.50 -11.02
CA TYR A 65 10.50 -31.60 -10.53
C TYR A 65 9.93 -32.51 -11.63
N THR A 66 9.77 -32.01 -12.86
CA THR A 66 9.36 -32.88 -13.99
C THR A 66 10.50 -33.76 -14.49
N ASN A 67 11.74 -33.39 -14.18
CA ASN A 67 12.94 -34.04 -14.70
C ASN A 67 13.71 -34.88 -13.69
N GLU A 68 13.40 -34.75 -12.41
CA GLU A 68 13.96 -35.55 -11.32
C GLU A 68 13.77 -37.06 -11.56
N SER A 69 12.67 -37.46 -12.23
CA SER A 69 12.40 -38.85 -12.65
C SER A 69 13.35 -39.40 -13.73
N ASN A 70 14.14 -38.54 -14.39
CA ASN A 70 15.03 -38.91 -15.50
C ASN A 70 16.52 -38.79 -15.16
N ILE A 71 16.89 -38.42 -13.93
CA ILE A 71 18.30 -38.35 -13.49
C ILE A 71 18.92 -39.77 -13.44
N ILE A 72 18.09 -40.81 -13.35
CA ILE A 72 18.52 -42.22 -13.29
C ILE A 72 18.67 -42.84 -14.68
N SER A 73 18.12 -42.24 -15.74
CA SER A 73 18.13 -42.82 -17.08
C SER A 73 18.99 -41.98 -18.02
N SER A 74 20.21 -42.48 -18.24
CA SER A 74 21.24 -42.01 -19.17
C SER A 74 20.80 -42.08 -20.64
N SER A 75 19.69 -41.44 -20.99
CA SER A 75 19.19 -41.37 -22.35
C SER A 75 18.96 -39.90 -22.73
N SER A 76 19.86 -39.43 -23.58
CA SER A 76 20.03 -38.13 -24.19
C SER A 76 18.87 -37.77 -25.15
N SER A 77 17.65 -37.67 -24.64
CA SER A 77 16.55 -37.02 -25.35
C SER A 77 16.36 -35.59 -24.83
N HIS A 78 16.76 -34.63 -25.67
CA HIS A 78 16.66 -33.19 -25.49
C HIS A 78 15.30 -32.75 -24.89
N LYS A 79 15.35 -32.14 -23.70
CA LYS A 79 14.17 -31.63 -22.99
C LYS A 79 13.81 -30.23 -23.50
N PHE A 80 12.79 -30.15 -24.34
CA PHE A 80 12.29 -28.91 -24.97
C PHE A 80 11.95 -27.78 -23.99
N PHE A 81 11.68 -28.05 -22.71
CA PHE A 81 11.18 -27.07 -21.75
C PHE A 81 12.23 -26.44 -20.81
N CYS A 82 13.48 -26.92 -20.83
CA CYS A 82 14.42 -26.72 -19.72
C CYS A 82 15.77 -26.14 -20.10
N SER A 83 15.98 -25.82 -21.37
CA SER A 83 17.22 -25.22 -21.83
C SER A 83 17.02 -24.43 -23.12
N GLY A 84 17.91 -23.48 -23.36
CA GLY A 84 17.91 -22.69 -24.58
C GLY A 84 16.76 -21.68 -24.64
N TRP A 85 16.16 -21.56 -25.83
CA TRP A 85 15.18 -20.50 -26.13
C TRP A 85 13.87 -20.60 -25.35
N SER A 86 13.37 -21.82 -25.13
CA SER A 86 12.11 -22.05 -24.41
C SER A 86 12.18 -21.59 -22.95
N GLN A 87 13.30 -21.88 -22.28
CA GLN A 87 13.60 -21.41 -20.93
C GLN A 87 13.53 -19.87 -20.85
N VAL A 88 14.23 -19.19 -21.76
CA VAL A 88 14.27 -17.72 -21.79
C VAL A 88 12.88 -17.13 -22.01
N VAL A 89 12.07 -17.71 -22.91
CA VAL A 89 10.71 -17.26 -23.18
C VAL A 89 9.81 -17.47 -21.96
N LEU A 90 9.78 -18.66 -21.38
CA LEU A 90 8.91 -18.99 -20.24
C LEU A 90 9.23 -18.15 -19.00
N GLN A 91 10.52 -18.03 -18.65
CA GLN A 91 10.96 -17.17 -17.55
C GLN A 91 10.56 -15.71 -17.78
N SER A 92 10.62 -15.23 -19.02
CA SER A 92 10.21 -13.86 -19.37
C SER A 92 8.70 -13.67 -19.24
N ILE A 93 7.90 -14.65 -19.69
CA ILE A 93 6.45 -14.61 -19.55
C ILE A 93 6.07 -14.52 -18.07
N PHE A 94 6.60 -15.40 -17.22
CA PHE A 94 6.27 -15.37 -15.79
C PHE A 94 6.73 -14.08 -15.11
N LEU A 95 7.93 -13.59 -15.42
CA LEU A 95 8.45 -12.31 -14.91
C LEU A 95 7.54 -11.11 -15.26
N LEU A 96 6.90 -11.14 -16.44
CA LEU A 96 6.00 -10.06 -16.90
C LEU A 96 4.66 -10.03 -16.14
N LEU A 97 4.18 -11.17 -15.63
CA LEU A 97 2.81 -11.33 -15.13
C LEU A 97 2.41 -10.31 -14.05
N PRO A 98 3.18 -10.09 -12.97
CA PRO A 98 2.75 -9.16 -11.91
C PRO A 98 2.54 -7.73 -12.44
N SER A 99 3.48 -7.25 -13.27
CA SER A 99 3.39 -5.93 -13.88
C SER A 99 2.27 -5.84 -14.92
N TRP A 100 2.02 -6.92 -15.65
CA TRP A 100 0.92 -7.01 -16.61
C TRP A 100 -0.44 -6.87 -15.93
N PHE A 101 -0.66 -7.56 -14.81
CA PHE A 101 -1.90 -7.43 -14.04
C PHE A 101 -2.11 -6.01 -13.52
N ARG A 102 -1.06 -5.39 -12.97
CA ARG A 102 -1.13 -3.99 -12.50
C ARG A 102 -1.43 -3.01 -13.61
N PHE A 103 -0.80 -3.18 -14.77
CA PHE A 103 -1.07 -2.36 -15.95
C PHE A 103 -2.57 -2.37 -16.30
N TRP A 104 -3.15 -3.56 -16.45
CA TRP A 104 -4.57 -3.69 -16.80
C TRP A 104 -5.51 -3.22 -15.69
N GLN A 105 -5.14 -3.38 -14.41
CA GLN A 105 -5.89 -2.78 -13.31
C GLN A 105 -5.90 -1.24 -13.39
N CYS A 106 -4.77 -0.62 -13.73
CA CYS A 106 -4.69 0.83 -13.90
C CYS A 106 -5.53 1.33 -15.09
N VAL A 107 -5.49 0.61 -16.22
CA VAL A 107 -6.34 0.89 -17.39
C VAL A 107 -7.82 0.74 -17.05
N ARG A 108 -8.20 -0.31 -16.31
CA ARG A 108 -9.57 -0.50 -15.83
C ARG A 108 -10.04 0.64 -14.92
N ARG A 109 -9.22 1.08 -13.97
CA ARG A 109 -9.56 2.21 -13.11
C ARG A 109 -9.74 3.50 -13.90
N TYR A 110 -8.90 3.75 -14.90
CA TYR A 110 -9.10 4.87 -15.83
C TYR A 110 -10.43 4.76 -16.58
N ARG A 111 -10.77 3.56 -17.08
CA ARG A 111 -12.05 3.34 -17.77
C ARG A 111 -13.25 3.70 -16.88
N ASP A 112 -13.18 3.36 -15.60
CA ASP A 112 -14.27 3.49 -14.62
C ASP A 112 -14.43 4.93 -14.12
N THR A 113 -13.32 5.60 -13.78
CA THR A 113 -13.38 6.96 -13.21
C THR A 113 -13.22 8.06 -14.25
N LYS A 114 -12.73 7.73 -15.46
CA LYS A 114 -12.30 8.68 -16.52
C LYS A 114 -11.20 9.66 -16.09
N GLN A 115 -10.58 9.44 -14.93
CA GLN A 115 -9.52 10.29 -14.41
C GLN A 115 -8.16 9.86 -14.95
N ARG A 116 -7.56 10.68 -15.84
CA ARG A 116 -6.23 10.39 -16.43
C ARG A 116 -5.15 10.29 -15.35
N PHE A 117 -5.13 11.23 -14.42
CA PHE A 117 -4.28 11.19 -13.24
C PHE A 117 -5.12 10.74 -12.03
N PRO A 118 -4.65 9.79 -11.20
CA PRO A 118 -3.34 9.12 -11.24
C PRO A 118 -3.30 7.88 -12.17
N HIS A 119 -4.41 7.42 -12.72
CA HIS A 119 -4.53 6.06 -13.26
C HIS A 119 -3.64 5.76 -14.49
N LEU A 120 -3.66 6.60 -15.53
CA LEU A 120 -2.85 6.36 -16.74
C LEU A 120 -1.35 6.55 -16.47
N VAL A 121 -1.01 7.49 -15.59
CA VAL A 121 0.38 7.69 -15.16
C VAL A 121 0.86 6.43 -14.42
N ASN A 122 0.04 5.87 -13.53
CA ASN A 122 0.35 4.60 -12.89
C ASN A 122 0.45 3.44 -13.90
N ALA A 123 -0.40 3.40 -14.94
CA ALA A 123 -0.26 2.42 -16.02
C ALA A 123 1.10 2.55 -16.72
N GLY A 124 1.54 3.78 -17.01
CA GLY A 124 2.88 4.06 -17.56
C GLY A 124 4.02 3.54 -16.69
N LYS A 125 3.89 3.60 -15.36
CA LYS A 125 4.86 3.02 -14.40
C LYS A 125 5.01 1.50 -14.56
N TYR A 126 3.90 0.78 -14.75
CA TYR A 126 3.99 -0.67 -14.98
C TYR A 126 4.40 -0.99 -16.42
N ALA A 127 4.03 -0.17 -17.39
CA ALA A 127 4.51 -0.28 -18.77
C ALA A 127 6.04 -0.17 -18.86
N SER A 128 6.66 0.76 -18.12
CA SER A 128 8.13 0.84 -18.06
C SER A 128 8.77 -0.41 -17.45
N THR A 129 8.08 -1.08 -16.52
CA THR A 129 8.55 -2.37 -15.97
C THR A 129 8.42 -3.51 -16.99
N LEU A 130 7.35 -3.53 -17.78
CA LEU A 130 7.21 -4.48 -18.88
C LEU A 130 8.34 -4.31 -19.90
N LEU A 131 8.72 -3.08 -20.24
CA LEU A 131 9.86 -2.79 -21.12
C LEU A 131 11.19 -3.31 -20.55
N VAL A 132 11.41 -3.19 -19.24
CA VAL A 132 12.58 -3.78 -18.58
C VAL A 132 12.62 -5.30 -18.76
N ALA A 133 11.49 -5.98 -18.55
CA ALA A 133 11.43 -7.42 -18.70
C ALA A 133 11.64 -7.87 -20.16
N VAL A 134 11.07 -7.15 -21.13
CA VAL A 134 11.27 -7.43 -22.57
C VAL A 134 12.74 -7.23 -22.96
N THR A 135 13.37 -6.12 -22.56
CA THR A 135 14.78 -5.86 -22.87
C THR A 135 15.73 -6.83 -22.16
N ASN A 136 15.38 -7.28 -20.95
CA ASN A 136 16.09 -8.37 -20.26
C ASN A 136 15.97 -9.70 -21.02
N ALA A 137 14.80 -10.01 -21.57
CA ALA A 137 14.58 -11.21 -22.39
C ALA A 137 15.44 -11.18 -23.65
N LEU A 138 15.47 -10.04 -24.37
CA LEU A 138 16.31 -9.84 -25.55
C LEU A 138 17.80 -10.01 -25.20
N ARG A 139 18.26 -9.39 -24.10
CA ARG A 139 19.62 -9.54 -23.59
C ARG A 139 19.99 -11.00 -23.33
N ARG A 140 19.10 -11.78 -22.68
CA ARG A 140 19.34 -13.21 -22.39
C ARG A 140 19.30 -14.07 -23.65
N ALA A 141 18.32 -13.82 -24.53
CA ALA A 141 18.16 -14.54 -25.80
C ALA A 141 19.40 -14.40 -26.71
N LYS A 142 20.01 -13.21 -26.69
CA LYS A 142 21.21 -12.90 -27.48
C LYS A 142 22.53 -13.16 -26.75
N ASN A 143 22.50 -13.69 -25.53
CA ASN A 143 23.71 -13.92 -24.76
C ASN A 143 24.64 -14.97 -25.40
N PHE A 144 24.09 -15.90 -26.20
CA PHE A 144 24.88 -16.88 -26.94
C PHE A 144 25.78 -16.23 -28.00
N ASP A 145 25.28 -15.20 -28.69
CA ASP A 145 26.01 -14.47 -29.73
C ASP A 145 27.22 -13.69 -29.16
N TYR A 146 27.24 -13.43 -27.85
CA TYR A 146 28.26 -12.62 -27.15
C TYR A 146 28.95 -13.36 -26.00
N HIS A 147 29.05 -14.70 -26.07
CA HIS A 147 29.48 -15.52 -24.95
C HIS A 147 30.87 -15.16 -24.39
N GLN A 148 31.82 -14.79 -25.27
CA GLN A 148 33.19 -14.42 -24.86
C GLN A 148 33.30 -12.96 -24.41
N HIS A 149 32.45 -12.06 -24.93
CA HIS A 149 32.47 -10.64 -24.65
C HIS A 149 31.07 -10.13 -24.25
N LYS A 150 30.59 -10.54 -23.08
CA LYS A 150 29.24 -10.18 -22.58
C LYS A 150 28.99 -8.66 -22.55
N LEU A 151 30.04 -7.85 -22.38
CA LEU A 151 29.96 -6.39 -22.38
C LEU A 151 29.72 -5.80 -23.77
N GLU A 152 30.01 -6.52 -24.86
CA GLU A 152 29.74 -6.07 -26.23
C GLU A 152 28.26 -6.22 -26.62
N ASN A 153 27.45 -6.90 -25.80
CA ASN A 153 26.04 -7.10 -26.06
C ASN A 153 25.26 -5.77 -25.94
N PRO A 154 24.77 -5.17 -27.05
CA PRO A 154 24.09 -3.87 -27.00
C PRO A 154 22.79 -3.91 -26.19
N PHE A 155 22.14 -5.07 -26.11
CA PHE A 155 20.91 -5.25 -25.34
C PHE A 155 21.14 -5.16 -23.83
N LEU A 156 22.39 -5.34 -23.36
CA LEU A 156 22.75 -5.09 -21.97
C LEU A 156 22.54 -3.62 -21.59
N TYR A 157 23.10 -2.70 -22.38
CA TYR A 157 23.00 -1.27 -22.12
C TYR A 157 21.56 -0.77 -22.27
N LEU A 158 20.83 -1.29 -23.26
CA LEU A 158 19.40 -1.00 -23.41
C LEU A 158 18.61 -1.44 -22.17
N TRP A 159 18.86 -2.64 -21.66
CA TRP A 159 18.22 -3.14 -20.44
C TRP A 159 18.59 -2.29 -19.20
N ILE A 160 19.86 -1.89 -19.04
CA ILE A 160 20.30 -1.02 -17.94
C ILE A 160 19.58 0.33 -18.00
N LEU A 161 19.50 0.96 -19.18
CA LEU A 161 18.82 2.24 -19.39
C LEU A 161 17.33 2.15 -19.01
N MET A 162 16.65 1.12 -19.50
CA MET A 162 15.24 0.89 -19.16
C MET A 162 15.06 0.60 -17.67
N SER A 163 15.99 -0.14 -17.05
CA SER A 163 15.96 -0.47 -15.62
C SER A 163 16.14 0.77 -14.75
N LEU A 164 17.05 1.68 -15.12
CA LEU A 164 17.22 2.98 -14.48
C LEU A 164 15.95 3.83 -14.60
N PHE A 165 15.40 3.98 -15.81
CA PHE A 165 14.17 4.73 -16.02
C PHE A 165 13.00 4.19 -15.19
N SER A 166 12.78 2.86 -15.22
CA SER A 166 11.73 2.20 -14.46
C SER A 166 11.93 2.34 -12.95
N SER A 167 13.16 2.19 -12.46
CA SER A 167 13.49 2.31 -11.03
C SER A 167 13.27 3.72 -10.51
N THR A 168 13.69 4.74 -11.27
CA THR A 168 13.46 6.16 -10.95
C THR A 168 11.97 6.47 -10.93
N TYR A 169 11.22 5.98 -11.91
CA TYR A 169 9.77 6.17 -11.93
C TYR A 169 9.11 5.55 -10.68
N LYS A 170 9.40 4.28 -10.37
CA LYS A 170 8.88 3.61 -9.17
C LYS A 170 9.27 4.36 -7.88
N MET A 171 10.51 4.82 -7.77
CA MET A 171 10.99 5.61 -6.62
C MET A 171 10.18 6.90 -6.43
N ILE A 172 10.02 7.68 -7.50
CA ILE A 172 9.24 8.93 -7.46
C ILE A 172 7.79 8.64 -7.10
N TRP A 173 7.23 7.57 -7.66
CA TRP A 173 5.86 7.14 -7.38
C TRP A 173 5.68 6.75 -5.91
N ASP A 174 6.57 5.93 -5.34
CA ASP A 174 6.50 5.52 -3.95
C ASP A 174 6.49 6.75 -3.02
N LEU A 175 7.44 7.67 -3.22
CA LEU A 175 7.61 8.85 -2.38
C LEU A 175 6.44 9.83 -2.52
N LYS A 176 6.08 10.20 -3.75
CA LYS A 176 5.11 11.28 -3.99
C LYS A 176 3.66 10.80 -4.00
N MET A 177 3.39 9.66 -4.62
CA MET A 177 2.02 9.21 -4.85
C MET A 177 1.55 8.26 -3.75
N ASP A 178 2.35 7.23 -3.45
CA ASP A 178 1.93 6.20 -2.51
C ASP A 178 2.03 6.68 -1.06
N TRP A 179 3.09 7.41 -0.72
CA TRP A 179 3.31 7.96 0.62
C TRP A 179 2.82 9.42 0.77
N GLY A 180 2.62 10.14 -0.33
CA GLY A 180 2.17 11.53 -0.29
C GLY A 180 3.24 12.51 0.19
N PHE A 181 4.53 12.16 0.13
CA PHE A 181 5.61 13.06 0.54
C PHE A 181 5.88 14.12 -0.53
N PHE A 182 6.65 15.14 -0.15
CA PHE A 182 6.95 16.32 -0.98
C PHE A 182 5.70 17.09 -1.40
N ASP A 183 4.69 17.13 -0.52
CA ASP A 183 3.53 17.99 -0.71
C ASP A 183 3.93 19.45 -0.55
N LYS A 184 3.36 20.33 -1.37
CA LYS A 184 3.59 21.78 -1.28
C LYS A 184 2.97 22.36 0.00
N ASN A 185 1.95 21.69 0.54
CA ASN A 185 1.21 22.13 1.72
C ASN A 185 1.74 21.53 3.03
N ALA A 186 3.01 21.11 3.07
CA ALA A 186 3.54 20.33 4.19
C ALA A 186 3.68 21.09 5.54
N GLY A 187 3.42 22.41 5.57
CA GLY A 187 3.50 23.23 6.78
C GLY A 187 4.86 23.08 7.48
N GLU A 188 4.83 22.67 8.75
CA GLU A 188 6.03 22.44 9.58
C GLU A 188 6.78 21.14 9.25
N ASN A 189 6.20 20.26 8.42
CA ASN A 189 6.78 18.95 8.08
C ASN A 189 7.56 19.04 6.76
N ARG A 190 8.77 19.60 6.76
CA ARG A 190 9.60 19.75 5.55
C ARG A 190 9.72 18.43 4.76
N PHE A 191 9.35 18.46 3.48
CA PHE A 191 9.36 17.31 2.55
C PHE A 191 8.37 16.18 2.84
N LEU A 192 7.52 16.28 3.86
CA LEU A 192 6.46 15.31 4.11
C LEU A 192 5.11 15.90 3.67
N ARG A 193 4.01 15.37 4.22
CA ARG A 193 2.65 15.91 4.08
C ARG A 193 2.23 16.60 5.38
N GLU A 194 1.16 17.39 5.30
CA GLU A 194 0.64 18.16 6.43
C GLU A 194 0.28 17.27 7.62
N GLN A 195 -0.48 16.21 7.37
CA GLN A 195 -0.97 15.30 8.41
C GLN A 195 -0.14 14.02 8.47
N ILE A 196 0.42 13.74 9.64
CA ILE A 196 1.19 12.53 9.95
C ILE A 196 0.54 11.81 11.13
N VAL A 197 0.49 10.48 11.09
CA VAL A 197 -0.08 9.65 12.16
C VAL A 197 1.01 9.18 13.11
N TYR A 198 2.18 8.78 12.58
CA TYR A 198 3.28 8.33 13.44
C TYR A 198 3.94 9.51 14.18
N PRO A 199 4.16 9.39 15.51
CA PRO A 199 4.57 10.51 16.36
C PRO A 199 6.00 11.00 16.08
N ARG A 200 6.90 10.11 15.63
CA ARG A 200 8.31 10.44 15.40
C ARG A 200 8.59 10.64 13.92
N LYS A 201 8.93 11.88 13.52
CA LYS A 201 9.28 12.25 12.14
C LYS A 201 10.48 11.48 11.58
N ILE A 202 11.38 10.99 12.44
CA ILE A 202 12.58 10.24 12.03
C ILE A 202 12.27 8.99 11.22
N TYR A 203 11.16 8.30 11.50
CA TYR A 203 10.77 7.10 10.77
C TYR A 203 10.50 7.39 9.29
N TYR A 204 9.92 8.56 8.99
CA TYR A 204 9.67 9.00 7.62
C TYR A 204 10.98 9.26 6.88
N TYR A 205 11.90 10.04 7.47
CA TYR A 205 13.18 10.35 6.82
C TYR A 205 14.05 9.10 6.60
N ILE A 206 14.13 8.19 7.58
CA ILE A 206 14.82 6.90 7.41
C ILE A 206 14.19 6.10 6.28
N SER A 207 12.85 6.05 6.21
CA SER A 207 12.15 5.31 5.14
C SER A 207 12.42 5.88 3.75
N ILE A 208 12.57 7.21 3.61
CA ILE A 208 12.94 7.86 2.35
C ILE A 208 14.33 7.38 1.91
N VAL A 209 15.33 7.51 2.78
CA VAL A 209 16.71 7.10 2.49
C VAL A 209 16.77 5.62 2.14
N LEU A 210 16.14 4.78 2.95
CA LEU A 210 16.13 3.34 2.76
C LEU A 210 15.42 2.93 1.47
N ASN A 211 14.29 3.56 1.12
CA ASN A 211 13.60 3.27 -0.14
C ASN A 211 14.46 3.63 -1.35
N VAL A 212 15.19 4.75 -1.31
CA VAL A 212 16.11 5.14 -2.39
C VAL A 212 17.23 4.12 -2.54
N ILE A 213 17.95 3.79 -1.47
CA ILE A 213 19.07 2.83 -1.51
C ILE A 213 18.60 1.47 -2.00
N LEU A 214 17.54 0.91 -1.38
CA LEU A 214 17.07 -0.43 -1.71
C LEU A 214 16.46 -0.51 -3.12
N ARG A 215 15.92 0.60 -3.66
CA ARG A 215 15.38 0.63 -5.03
C ARG A 215 16.45 0.44 -6.10
N TYR A 216 17.67 0.91 -5.86
CA TYR A 216 18.79 0.77 -6.80
C TYR A 216 19.74 -0.38 -6.45
N VAL A 217 19.38 -1.22 -5.48
CA VAL A 217 20.23 -2.33 -5.04
C VAL A 217 20.54 -3.32 -6.18
N TRP A 218 19.69 -3.39 -7.20
CA TRP A 218 19.90 -4.22 -8.39
C TRP A 218 21.18 -3.86 -9.16
N ILE A 219 21.67 -2.62 -9.06
CA ILE A 219 22.93 -2.18 -9.70
C ILE A 219 24.10 -2.97 -9.10
N ILE A 220 24.07 -3.20 -7.79
CA ILE A 220 25.08 -4.02 -7.09
C ILE A 220 25.02 -5.46 -7.59
N ASN A 221 23.83 -6.02 -7.76
CA ASN A 221 23.65 -7.38 -8.30
C ASN A 221 24.26 -7.50 -9.72
N VAL A 222 24.01 -6.52 -10.58
CA VAL A 222 24.63 -6.46 -11.93
C VAL A 222 26.15 -6.43 -11.82
N PHE A 223 26.71 -5.56 -10.98
CA PHE A 223 28.16 -5.46 -10.80
C PHE A 223 28.80 -6.78 -10.34
N ILE A 224 28.18 -7.46 -9.36
CA ILE A 224 28.65 -8.76 -8.86
C ILE A 224 28.65 -9.80 -10.00
N HIS A 225 27.55 -9.91 -10.74
CA HIS A 225 27.39 -10.89 -11.81
C HIS A 225 28.38 -10.69 -12.96
N PHE A 226 28.69 -9.44 -13.33
CA PHE A 226 29.60 -9.14 -14.44
C PHE A 226 31.08 -9.36 -14.10
N ASN A 227 31.48 -9.07 -12.87
CA ASN A 227 32.85 -9.31 -12.44
C ASN A 227 33.10 -10.78 -12.03
N SER A 228 32.09 -11.65 -12.17
CA SER A 228 32.11 -13.03 -11.67
C SER A 228 32.50 -13.13 -10.19
N LEU A 229 32.31 -12.05 -9.43
CA LEU A 229 32.59 -12.02 -8.00
C LEU A 229 31.54 -12.93 -7.35
N PHE A 230 31.98 -13.97 -6.65
CA PHE A 230 31.08 -14.89 -5.94
C PHE A 230 30.10 -15.65 -6.86
N GLY A 231 30.49 -16.03 -8.07
CA GLY A 231 29.65 -16.82 -8.98
C GLY A 231 29.06 -18.09 -8.35
N GLU A 232 29.84 -18.76 -7.49
CA GLU A 232 29.43 -19.93 -6.71
C GLU A 232 28.31 -19.64 -5.70
N PHE A 233 28.21 -18.39 -5.22
CA PHE A 233 27.19 -17.95 -4.26
C PHE A 233 26.04 -17.19 -4.93
N SER A 234 25.94 -17.21 -6.26
CA SER A 234 24.95 -16.42 -7.01
C SER A 234 23.50 -16.68 -6.58
N ASP A 235 23.15 -17.92 -6.24
CA ASP A 235 21.81 -18.27 -5.73
C ASP A 235 21.53 -17.68 -4.35
N ILE A 236 22.50 -17.73 -3.43
CA ILE A 236 22.40 -17.16 -2.08
C ILE A 236 22.29 -15.63 -2.15
N ILE A 237 23.05 -15.02 -3.07
CA ILE A 237 23.00 -13.57 -3.32
C ILE A 237 21.63 -13.19 -3.88
N GLY A 238 21.12 -13.94 -4.86
CA GLY A 238 19.78 -13.75 -5.43
C GLY A 238 18.67 -13.85 -4.37
N PHE A 239 18.73 -14.88 -3.53
CA PHE A 239 17.82 -15.05 -2.40
C PHE A 239 17.88 -13.88 -1.40
N SER A 240 19.08 -13.42 -1.06
CA SER A 240 19.28 -12.28 -0.15
C SER A 240 18.66 -11.00 -0.71
N PHE A 241 18.82 -10.73 -2.00
CA PHE A 241 18.17 -9.58 -2.65
C PHE A 241 16.64 -9.68 -2.63
N ALA A 242 16.07 -10.88 -2.77
CA ALA A 242 14.63 -11.06 -2.66
C ALA A 242 14.12 -10.77 -1.23
N LEU A 243 14.84 -11.19 -0.19
CA LEU A 243 14.49 -10.83 1.19
C LEU A 243 14.55 -9.31 1.43
N ILE A 244 15.56 -8.65 0.87
CA ILE A 244 15.69 -7.19 0.94
C ILE A 244 14.50 -6.49 0.27
N GLU A 245 14.06 -6.97 -0.89
CA GLU A 245 12.89 -6.40 -1.59
C GLU A 245 11.59 -6.61 -0.79
N ILE A 246 11.43 -7.76 -0.12
CA ILE A 246 10.30 -8.01 0.80
C ILE A 246 10.33 -7.04 1.98
N PHE A 247 11.50 -6.84 2.60
CA PHE A 247 11.65 -5.88 3.70
C PHE A 247 11.34 -4.44 3.26
N ARG A 248 11.81 -4.02 2.08
CA ARG A 248 11.49 -2.72 1.51
C ARG A 248 9.98 -2.54 1.32
N ARG A 249 9.29 -3.58 0.82
CA ARG A 249 7.82 -3.57 0.62
C ARG A 249 7.06 -3.52 1.95
N PHE A 250 7.55 -4.18 2.99
CA PHE A 250 6.98 -4.09 4.34
C PHE A 250 6.95 -2.63 4.83
N ILE A 251 8.05 -1.89 4.68
CA ILE A 251 8.11 -0.46 5.01
C ILE A 251 7.13 0.35 4.14
N TRP A 252 7.10 0.05 2.83
CA TRP A 252 6.15 0.70 1.93
C TRP A 252 4.69 0.50 2.36
N ASN A 253 4.32 -0.68 2.86
CA ASN A 253 2.97 -0.97 3.32
C ASN A 253 2.53 -0.06 4.47
N TYR A 254 3.40 0.21 5.45
CA TYR A 254 3.07 1.10 6.58
C TYR A 254 2.65 2.49 6.11
N PHE A 255 3.47 3.12 5.28
CA PHE A 255 3.20 4.49 4.82
C PHE A 255 2.11 4.53 3.75
N ARG A 256 1.96 3.48 2.93
CA ARG A 256 0.86 3.39 1.95
C ARG A 256 -0.49 3.31 2.65
N LEU A 257 -0.61 2.44 3.66
CA LEU A 257 -1.85 2.28 4.42
C LEU A 257 -2.19 3.55 5.20
N GLU A 258 -1.18 4.19 5.79
CA GLU A 258 -1.35 5.47 6.47
C GLU A 258 -1.86 6.57 5.51
N ASN A 259 -1.26 6.71 4.33
CA ASN A 259 -1.69 7.69 3.33
C ASN A 259 -3.10 7.41 2.81
N GLU A 260 -3.46 6.14 2.60
CA GLU A 260 -4.81 5.74 2.23
C GLU A 260 -5.82 6.05 3.34
N HIS A 261 -5.47 5.77 4.60
CA HIS A 261 -6.30 6.08 5.75
C HIS A 261 -6.59 7.58 5.86
N LEU A 262 -5.55 8.42 5.77
CA LEU A 262 -5.69 9.87 5.78
C LEU A 262 -6.54 10.39 4.61
N THR A 263 -6.37 9.81 3.42
CA THR A 263 -7.18 10.15 2.24
C THR A 263 -8.65 9.79 2.46
N ASN A 264 -8.94 8.63 3.04
CA ASN A 264 -10.30 8.21 3.34
C ASN A 264 -10.95 9.07 4.45
N CYS A 265 -10.21 9.44 5.49
CA CYS A 265 -10.67 10.38 6.52
C CYS A 265 -10.98 11.76 5.93
N GLY A 266 -10.14 12.27 5.03
CA GLY A 266 -10.37 13.53 4.33
C GLY A 266 -11.58 13.52 3.38
N GLN A 267 -11.93 12.34 2.86
CA GLN A 267 -13.14 12.13 2.03
C GLN A 267 -14.36 11.71 2.85
N PHE A 268 -14.29 11.74 4.19
CA PHE A 268 -15.36 11.30 5.11
C PHE A 268 -15.79 9.83 4.94
N ARG A 269 -14.93 8.99 4.36
CA ARG A 269 -15.15 7.54 4.23
C ARG A 269 -14.72 6.76 5.48
N ALA A 270 -13.98 7.41 6.37
CA ALA A 270 -13.63 6.91 7.69
C ALA A 270 -13.76 8.08 8.70
N VAL A 271 -14.27 7.80 9.90
CA VAL A 271 -14.42 8.81 10.95
C VAL A 271 -13.10 8.87 11.73
N ARG A 272 -12.45 10.03 11.75
CA ARG A 272 -11.38 10.34 12.70
C ARG A 272 -12.01 10.51 14.07
N ASP A 273 -11.48 9.89 15.12
CA ASP A 273 -11.99 10.04 16.49
C ASP A 273 -12.31 11.50 16.78
N ILE A 274 -13.61 11.79 16.92
CA ILE A 274 -14.09 13.14 17.19
C ILE A 274 -13.87 13.34 18.67
N SER A 275 -12.96 14.24 19.04
CA SER A 275 -12.85 14.71 20.41
C SER A 275 -14.14 15.45 20.77
N ILE A 276 -15.08 14.74 21.37
CA ILE A 276 -16.23 15.36 22.03
C ILE A 276 -15.67 15.98 23.31
N ARG A 277 -15.24 17.25 23.25
CA ARG A 277 -15.06 18.01 24.49
C ARG A 277 -16.44 18.10 25.14
N PRO A 278 -16.64 17.57 26.36
CA PRO A 278 -17.92 17.76 27.03
C PRO A 278 -18.12 19.27 27.20
N THR A 279 -19.19 19.79 26.60
CA THR A 279 -19.60 21.17 26.82
C THR A 279 -19.90 21.34 28.31
N PRO A 280 -19.35 22.37 28.99
CA PRO A 280 -19.55 22.58 30.44
C PRO A 280 -21.01 22.81 30.86
N LYS A 281 -21.94 22.94 29.89
CA LYS A 281 -23.35 23.26 30.14
C LYS A 281 -24.15 22.12 30.80
N LEU A 282 -23.61 20.91 30.94
CA LEU A 282 -24.30 19.78 31.56
C LEU A 282 -23.90 19.49 33.02
N ILE A 283 -22.98 20.26 33.63
CA ILE A 283 -22.61 20.07 35.04
C ILE A 283 -23.42 21.00 35.98
N LYS A 284 -24.11 22.03 35.47
CA LYS A 284 -24.89 22.95 36.32
C LYS A 284 -26.29 22.45 36.70
N ASN A 285 -26.84 21.43 36.05
CA ASN A 285 -28.20 20.98 36.35
C ASN A 285 -28.26 19.84 37.38
N SER A 286 -27.11 19.33 37.85
CA SER A 286 -27.07 18.25 38.84
C SER A 286 -26.78 18.72 40.27
N ARG A 287 -26.59 20.03 40.49
CA ARG A 287 -26.32 20.60 41.82
C ARG A 287 -27.37 21.61 42.31
N THR A 288 -28.46 21.81 41.56
CA THR A 288 -29.51 22.79 41.93
C THR A 288 -30.84 22.13 42.34
N THR A 289 -30.87 20.82 42.58
CA THR A 289 -32.10 20.10 43.00
C THR A 289 -31.98 19.42 44.36
N GLN A 290 -31.00 19.78 45.20
CA GLN A 290 -30.89 19.20 46.55
C GLN A 290 -30.67 20.20 47.69
N GLN A 291 -30.72 21.51 47.46
CA GLN A 291 -30.66 22.50 48.56
C GLN A 291 -31.65 23.63 48.28
N THR A 292 -32.92 23.38 48.55
CA THR A 292 -33.92 24.43 48.76
C THR A 292 -34.89 23.94 49.82
N GLU A 293 -34.35 23.65 50.99
CA GLU A 293 -35.07 23.46 52.26
C GLU A 293 -33.98 23.54 53.33
N GLU A 294 -33.77 24.72 53.88
CA GLU A 294 -33.28 25.04 55.23
C GLU A 294 -32.76 26.48 55.26
N ASP A 295 -33.55 27.30 55.94
CA ASP A 295 -33.13 28.37 56.84
C ASP A 295 -32.70 29.72 56.26
N GLU A 296 -33.74 30.52 56.05
CA GLU A 296 -33.92 31.82 56.70
C GLU A 296 -33.10 31.96 58.00
N GLN A 297 -32.08 32.83 58.02
CA GLN A 297 -31.76 33.82 59.07
C GLN A 297 -30.30 34.34 58.96
N LEU A 298 -30.11 35.59 59.44
CA LEU A 298 -28.87 36.31 59.77
C LEU A 298 -28.22 37.28 58.73
N THR A 299 -28.69 38.53 58.81
CA THR A 299 -27.91 39.78 59.09
C THR A 299 -26.79 40.27 58.15
N THR A 300 -27.09 41.41 57.49
CA THR A 300 -26.36 42.71 57.49
C THR A 300 -24.82 42.76 57.53
N ASN A 301 -24.20 43.33 56.47
CA ASN A 301 -23.33 44.53 56.47
C ASN A 301 -22.20 44.48 55.40
N GLY A 302 -22.13 45.53 54.56
CA GLY A 302 -20.87 46.23 54.27
C GLY A 302 -20.00 45.84 53.05
N ILE A 303 -19.79 46.87 52.21
CA ILE A 303 -18.63 47.18 51.32
C ILE A 303 -18.67 46.65 49.86
N PRO A 304 -18.64 47.55 48.84
CA PRO A 304 -18.32 47.22 47.46
C PRO A 304 -16.84 47.50 47.14
N LEU A 305 -16.18 46.65 46.35
CA LEU A 305 -14.87 46.94 45.76
C LEU A 305 -14.79 46.49 44.29
N THR A 306 -15.03 47.48 43.43
CA THR A 306 -14.31 47.90 42.22
C THR A 306 -13.95 46.90 41.11
N ILE A 307 -14.52 47.26 39.96
CA ILE A 307 -14.17 47.01 38.56
C ILE A 307 -12.65 46.98 38.28
N ILE A 308 -12.21 45.99 37.49
CA ILE A 308 -11.15 46.19 36.48
C ILE A 308 -11.71 45.70 35.13
N ASN A 309 -11.86 46.66 34.21
CA ASN A 309 -12.06 46.42 32.79
C ASN A 309 -10.75 45.96 32.17
N ASP A 310 -10.82 45.00 31.25
CA ASP A 310 -10.02 45.09 30.03
C ASP A 310 -10.82 44.59 28.84
N SER A 311 -11.04 45.53 27.92
CA SER A 311 -11.70 45.35 26.64
C SER A 311 -10.69 44.97 25.55
N GLN A 312 -11.21 44.34 24.49
CA GLN A 312 -10.65 44.17 23.14
C GLN A 312 -9.99 42.81 22.85
N HIS A 313 -10.76 41.86 22.30
CA HIS A 313 -10.52 41.25 20.98
C HIS A 313 -11.57 40.16 20.66
N SER A 314 -12.76 40.47 20.13
CA SER A 314 -13.61 39.42 19.51
C SER A 314 -14.72 39.99 18.61
N SER A 315 -14.38 40.33 17.37
CA SER A 315 -15.37 40.76 16.35
C SER A 315 -15.22 40.03 15.01
N ARG A 316 -14.67 38.80 15.00
CA ARG A 316 -14.55 37.98 13.76
C ARG A 316 -15.11 36.55 13.83
N LEU A 317 -15.79 36.16 14.91
CA LEU A 317 -16.28 34.78 15.12
C LEU A 317 -17.79 34.58 14.94
N THR A 318 -18.55 35.63 14.62
CA THR A 318 -20.03 35.59 14.62
C THR A 318 -20.67 35.15 13.30
N ARG A 319 -19.93 34.91 12.22
CA ARG A 319 -20.51 34.58 10.89
C ARG A 319 -20.44 33.10 10.46
N ARG A 320 -19.86 32.21 11.29
CA ARG A 320 -19.75 30.77 10.99
C ARG A 320 -20.63 29.85 11.86
N LYS A 321 -21.36 30.40 12.85
CA LYS A 321 -22.18 29.61 13.78
C LYS A 321 -23.61 29.34 13.30
N THR A 322 -24.14 30.13 12.37
CA THR A 322 -25.55 30.05 11.97
C THR A 322 -25.91 28.74 11.26
N ASN A 323 -24.99 28.15 10.49
CA ASN A 323 -25.30 26.96 9.69
C ASN A 323 -25.24 25.64 10.48
N ALA A 324 -24.64 25.64 11.68
CA ALA A 324 -24.53 24.45 12.51
C ALA A 324 -25.74 24.29 13.45
N GLU A 325 -26.39 25.39 13.81
CA GLU A 325 -27.59 25.39 14.65
C GLU A 325 -28.84 24.98 13.84
N GLU A 326 -28.91 25.37 12.56
CA GLU A 326 -29.99 24.99 11.64
C GLU A 326 -30.02 23.48 11.32
N PHE A 327 -28.86 22.82 11.29
CA PHE A 327 -28.74 21.37 11.02
C PHE A 327 -29.11 20.50 12.24
N ILE A 328 -29.06 21.06 13.46
CA ILE A 328 -29.37 20.34 14.70
C ILE A 328 -30.89 20.30 14.96
N GLU A 329 -31.64 21.32 14.51
CA GLU A 329 -33.11 21.31 14.61
C GLU A 329 -33.76 20.29 13.66
N GLU A 330 -33.14 19.97 12.53
CA GLU A 330 -33.66 19.03 11.52
C GLU A 330 -33.54 17.54 11.96
N ILE A 331 -32.61 17.21 12.86
CA ILE A 331 -32.29 15.81 13.25
C ILE A 331 -33.04 15.37 14.53
N ASN A 332 -33.49 16.32 15.37
CA ASN A 332 -34.14 16.01 16.64
C ASN A 332 -35.41 15.12 16.55
N PRO A 333 -36.25 15.17 15.50
CA PRO A 333 -37.40 14.27 15.39
C PRO A 333 -37.04 12.83 14.97
N ILE A 334 -35.84 12.61 14.41
CA ILE A 334 -35.40 11.29 13.91
C ILE A 334 -34.83 10.44 15.06
N LEU A 335 -34.23 11.07 16.06
CA LEU A 335 -33.62 10.39 17.21
C LEU A 335 -34.63 9.92 18.27
N THR A 336 -35.84 10.48 18.29
CA THR A 336 -36.91 10.07 19.22
C THR A 336 -37.63 8.79 18.82
N ILE A 337 -37.54 8.37 17.54
CA ILE A 337 -38.21 7.15 17.05
C ILE A 337 -37.39 5.87 17.31
N ASN A 338 -36.06 5.98 17.47
CA ASN A 338 -35.17 4.80 17.55
C ASN A 338 -34.79 4.35 18.97
N LYS A 339 -35.51 4.79 20.01
CA LYS A 339 -35.18 4.45 21.41
C LYS A 339 -35.70 3.10 21.92
N ASN A 340 -36.38 2.31 21.09
CA ASN A 340 -37.07 1.08 21.54
C ASN A 340 -36.61 -0.23 20.86
N GLU A 341 -35.36 -0.32 20.38
CA GLU A 341 -34.82 -1.61 19.93
C GLU A 341 -33.50 -1.94 20.64
N ASN A 342 -33.58 -2.84 21.62
CA ASN A 342 -32.43 -3.51 22.21
C ASN A 342 -31.87 -4.51 21.20
N TYR A 343 -30.73 -4.19 20.57
CA TYR A 343 -29.92 -5.16 19.83
C TYR A 343 -28.53 -5.29 20.45
N SER A 344 -28.17 -6.54 20.74
CA SER A 344 -26.92 -7.01 21.34
C SER A 344 -25.70 -6.68 20.49
N PHE A 345 -24.56 -6.45 21.15
CA PHE A 345 -23.32 -5.88 20.62
C PHE A 345 -22.39 -6.88 19.90
N ASP A 346 -22.88 -8.06 19.51
CA ASP A 346 -22.04 -9.14 18.93
C ASP A 346 -22.16 -9.31 17.40
N ASP A 347 -23.09 -8.64 16.72
CA ASP A 347 -23.36 -8.89 15.28
C ASP A 347 -22.67 -7.94 14.28
N GLN A 348 -21.83 -6.99 14.72
CA GLN A 348 -21.21 -6.00 13.80
C GLN A 348 -19.83 -6.37 13.24
N ILE A 349 -19.26 -7.54 13.57
CA ILE A 349 -17.92 -7.92 13.06
C ILE A 349 -17.96 -8.60 11.67
N ASP A 350 -19.12 -9.00 11.14
CA ASP A 350 -19.19 -9.73 9.85
C ASP A 350 -19.54 -8.86 8.61
N SER A 351 -19.55 -7.52 8.70
CA SER A 351 -19.84 -6.64 7.54
C SER A 351 -18.64 -5.88 6.95
N MET A 352 -17.42 -6.02 7.50
CA MET A 352 -16.22 -5.30 7.02
C MET A 352 -14.99 -6.20 6.76
N ALA A 353 -15.18 -7.39 6.18
CA ALA A 353 -14.08 -8.28 5.74
C ALA A 353 -14.10 -8.61 4.23
#